data_AF-A0A4S8JF86-F1
#
_entry.id   AF-A0A4S8JF86-F1
#
_cell.length_a   1.000
_cell.length_b   1.000
_cell.length_c   1.000
_cell.angle_alpha   90.00
_cell.angle_beta   90.00
_cell.angle_gamma   90.00
#
_symmetry.space_group_name_H-M   'P 1'
#
loop_
_entity.id
_entity.type
_entity.pdbx_description
1 polymer ?
#
loop_
_entity_poly.entity_id
_entity_poly.type
_entity_poly.pdbx_seq_one_letter_code
_entity_poly.pdbx_strand_id
1 'polypeptide(L)'
;MSGSVDAAGEPIPTSAVLMAAAKHIATRCRAENVAFIKCKKKDPNPEKCLDKGRHVTSCVLNVQKLHEAKLLTISTMTLLLSKELS
;
A
#
# COMPACT_ATOMS: atom_id res chain seq x y z
N MET A 1 -1.81 14.64 -11.89
CA MET A 1 -1.90 14.42 -10.43
C MET A 1 -0.49 14.53 -9.88
N SER A 2 -0.12 15.64 -9.25
CA SER A 2 1.15 15.71 -8.51
C SER A 2 0.92 15.03 -7.17
N GLY A 3 1.34 13.77 -7.05
CA GLY A 3 1.36 13.07 -5.77
C GLY A 3 2.40 13.73 -4.86
N SER A 4 2.05 13.92 -3.59
CA SER A 4 3.02 14.23 -2.55
C SER A 4 4.09 13.12 -2.54
N VAL A 5 5.37 13.47 -2.53
CA VAL A 5 6.47 12.49 -2.44
C VAL A 5 6.93 12.38 -1.00
N ASP A 6 7.38 11.20 -0.59
CA ASP A 6 7.98 11.00 0.73
C ASP A 6 9.42 11.57 0.77
N ALA A 7 10.08 11.47 1.93
CA ALA A 7 11.45 11.97 2.11
C ALA A 7 12.48 11.27 1.20
N ALA A 8 12.16 10.11 0.63
CA ALA A 8 12.98 9.38 -0.33
C ALA A 8 12.63 9.72 -1.80
N GLY A 9 11.67 10.63 -2.02
CA GLY A 9 11.21 11.01 -3.35
C GLY A 9 10.25 9.99 -3.97
N GLU A 10 9.77 9.01 -3.20
CA GLU A 10 8.81 8.01 -3.68
C GLU A 10 7.39 8.59 -3.58
N PRO A 11 6.53 8.39 -4.60
CA PRO A 11 5.17 8.91 -4.57
C PRO A 11 4.40 8.33 -3.38
N ILE A 12 3.88 9.20 -2.52
CA ILE A 12 3.04 8.79 -1.39
C ILE A 12 1.73 8.27 -1.97
N PRO A 13 1.37 7.01 -1.68
CA PRO A 13 0.12 6.47 -2.16
C PRO A 13 -1.07 7.16 -1.51
N THR A 14 -1.99 7.65 -2.33
CA THR A 14 -3.30 8.11 -1.86
C THR A 14 -4.14 6.92 -1.42
N SER A 15 -5.13 7.17 -0.55
CA SER A 15 -6.09 6.15 -0.09
C SER A 15 -6.79 5.44 -1.25
N ALA A 16 -7.12 6.18 -2.32
CA ALA A 16 -7.78 5.62 -3.51
C ALA A 16 -6.87 4.62 -4.26
N VAL A 17 -5.57 4.92 -4.40
CA VAL A 17 -4.59 4.01 -5.01
C VAL A 17 -4.41 2.75 -4.16
N LEU A 18 -4.35 2.88 -2.84
CA LEU A 18 -4.27 1.72 -1.93
C LEU A 18 -5.52 0.84 -2.00
N MET A 19 -6.71 1.44 -2.05
CA MET A 19 -7.98 0.72 -2.22
C MET A 19 -8.02 -0.04 -3.56
N ALA A 20 -7.66 0.62 -4.66
CA ALA A 20 -7.61 -0.01 -5.98
C ALA A 20 -6.61 -1.19 -6.02
N ALA A 21 -5.47 -1.05 -5.33
CA ALA A 21 -4.45 -2.09 -5.25
C ALA A 21 -4.71 -3.15 -4.17
N ALA A 22 -5.75 -3.03 -3.34
CA ALA A 22 -5.94 -3.84 -2.14
C ALA A 22 -5.91 -5.35 -2.40
N LYS A 23 -6.54 -5.82 -3.48
CA LYS A 23 -6.52 -7.25 -3.86
C LYS A 23 -5.11 -7.74 -4.23
N HIS A 24 -4.32 -6.90 -4.89
CA HIS A 24 -2.94 -7.21 -5.24
C HIS A 24 -2.03 -7.16 -4.02
N ILE A 25 -2.24 -6.20 -3.12
CA ILE A 25 -1.52 -6.12 -1.83
C ILE A 25 -1.82 -7.35 -0.98
N ALA A 26 -3.08 -7.76 -0.87
CA ALA A 26 -3.51 -8.89 -0.06
C ALA A 26 -2.90 -10.22 -0.52
N THR A 27 -2.64 -10.38 -1.82
CA THR A 27 -2.04 -11.59 -2.40
C THR A 27 -0.51 -11.53 -2.39
N ARG A 28 0.08 -10.43 -2.86
CA ARG A 28 1.54 -10.31 -3.05
C ARG A 28 2.30 -10.02 -1.74
N CYS A 29 1.71 -9.26 -0.83
CA CYS A 29 2.33 -8.86 0.45
C CYS A 29 1.75 -9.62 1.64
N ARG A 30 1.19 -10.81 1.41
CA ARG A 30 0.49 -11.58 2.44
C ARG A 30 1.41 -11.96 3.61
N ALA A 31 2.63 -12.38 3.30
CA ALA A 31 3.57 -12.89 4.30
C ALA A 31 4.00 -11.76 5.26
N GLU A 32 4.37 -10.61 4.71
CA GLU A 32 4.76 -9.40 5.42
C GLU A 32 3.60 -8.88 6.28
N ASN A 33 2.40 -8.80 5.69
CA ASN A 33 1.19 -8.36 6.41
C ASN A 33 0.85 -9.27 7.59
N VAL A 34 0.88 -10.59 7.39
CA VAL A 34 0.61 -11.56 8.47
C VAL A 34 1.67 -11.46 9.57
N ALA A 35 2.94 -11.30 9.22
CA ALA A 35 4.02 -11.13 10.19
C ALA A 35 3.83 -9.84 11.04
N PHE A 36 3.47 -8.73 10.39
CA PHE A 36 3.19 -7.47 11.07
C PHE A 36 1.98 -7.57 12.01
N ILE A 37 0.87 -8.16 11.57
CA ILE A 37 -0.32 -8.34 12.41
C ILE A 37 -0.05 -9.29 13.59
N LYS A 38 0.70 -10.37 13.38
CA LYS A 38 1.12 -11.27 14.48
C LYS A 38 1.99 -10.53 15.49
N CYS A 39 2.89 -9.66 15.03
CA CYS A 39 3.70 -8.82 15.92
C CYS A 39 2.82 -7.91 16.79
N LYS A 40 1.90 -7.14 16.17
CA LYS A 40 0.97 -6.25 16.89
C LYS A 40 0.07 -6.99 17.88
N LYS A 41 -0.34 -8.22 17.56
CA LYS A 41 -1.14 -9.06 18.46
C LYS A 41 -0.34 -9.55 19.67
N LYS A 42 0.96 -9.74 19.53
CA LYS A 42 1.84 -10.20 20.60
C LYS A 42 2.27 -9.07 21.53
N ASP A 43 2.56 -7.90 20.98
CA ASP A 43 3.04 -6.75 21.71
C ASP A 43 2.45 -5.46 21.11
N PRO A 44 1.67 -4.68 21.88
CA PRO A 44 1.08 -3.44 21.39
C PRO A 44 2.09 -2.29 21.24
N ASN A 45 3.33 -2.44 21.72
CA ASN A 45 4.35 -1.41 21.58
C ASN A 45 4.71 -1.21 20.09
N PRO A 46 4.47 0.00 19.52
CA PRO A 46 4.70 0.25 18.10
C PRO A 46 6.15 0.06 17.68
N GLU A 47 7.13 0.32 18.55
CA GLU A 47 8.56 0.23 18.22
C GLU A 47 9.02 -1.20 17.94
N LYS A 48 8.44 -2.18 18.63
CA LYS A 48 8.81 -3.60 18.51
C LYS A 48 8.46 -4.21 17.15
N CYS A 49 7.53 -3.58 16.43
CA CYS A 49 7.04 -4.03 15.13
C CYS A 49 7.45 -3.14 13.96
N LEU A 50 8.23 -2.07 14.19
CA LEU A 50 8.65 -1.12 13.15
C LEU A 50 9.32 -1.79 11.96
N ASP A 51 10.24 -2.72 12.21
CA ASP A 51 10.95 -3.47 11.17
C ASP A 51 9.98 -4.23 10.23
N LYS A 52 8.98 -4.89 10.81
CA LYS A 52 7.94 -5.63 10.06
C LYS A 52 7.02 -4.66 9.31
N GLY A 53 6.76 -3.49 9.89
CA GLY A 53 6.05 -2.41 9.24
C GLY A 53 6.79 -1.89 8.00
N ARG A 54 8.12 -1.70 8.09
CA ARG A 54 8.96 -1.32 6.95
C ARG A 54 8.91 -2.36 5.83
N HIS A 55 8.92 -3.66 6.15
CA HIS A 55 8.77 -4.72 5.15
C HIS A 55 7.42 -4.67 4.44
N VAL A 56 6.32 -4.45 5.18
CA VAL A 56 4.99 -4.28 4.60
C VAL A 56 4.96 -3.08 3.65
N THR A 57 5.44 -1.92 4.10
CA THR A 57 5.45 -0.70 3.28
C THR A 57 6.30 -0.87 2.03
N SER A 58 7.49 -1.46 2.16
CA SER A 58 8.37 -1.75 1.02
C SER A 58 7.70 -2.67 -0.02
N CYS A 59 7.03 -3.74 0.44
CA CYS A 59 6.29 -4.62 -0.46
C CYS A 59 5.14 -3.87 -1.19
N VAL A 60 4.38 -3.06 -0.46
CA VAL A 60 3.26 -2.27 -1.02
C VAL A 60 3.75 -1.26 -2.06
N LEU A 61 4.85 -0.55 -1.79
CA LEU A 61 5.46 0.38 -2.74
C LEU A 61 5.94 -0.35 -4.01
N ASN A 62 6.49 -1.56 -3.88
CA ASN A 62 6.84 -2.38 -5.05
C ASN A 62 5.61 -2.76 -5.88
N VAL A 63 4.47 -3.08 -5.26
CA VAL A 63 3.21 -3.35 -5.96
C VAL A 63 2.70 -2.11 -6.71
N GLN A 64 2.95 -0.92 -6.19
CA GLN A 64 2.58 0.34 -6.85
C GLN A 64 3.51 0.68 -8.01
N LYS A 65 4.82 0.46 -7.86
CA LYS A 65 5.80 0.60 -8.97
C LYS A 65 5.44 -0.29 -10.17
N LEU A 66 4.94 -1.50 -9.91
CA LEU A 66 4.40 -2.40 -10.94
C LEU A 66 3.14 -1.87 -11.63
N HIS A 67 2.37 -1.00 -10.98
CA HIS A 67 1.12 -0.44 -11.49
C HIS A 67 1.30 0.83 -12.32
N GLU A 68 2.27 1.70 -11.98
CA GLU A 68 2.66 2.82 -12.85
C GLU A 68 3.11 2.30 -14.23
N ALA A 69 3.67 1.10 -14.30
CA ALA A 69 4.00 0.42 -15.55
C ALA A 69 2.79 -0.19 -16.30
N LYS A 70 1.61 -0.29 -15.67
CA LYS A 70 0.34 -0.78 -16.25
C LYS A 70 -0.75 0.28 -16.06
N LEU A 71 -0.54 1.42 -16.69
CA LEU A 71 -1.29 2.68 -16.58
C LEU A 71 -2.81 2.64 -16.89
N LEU A 72 -3.39 1.51 -17.33
CA LEU A 72 -4.77 1.50 -17.85
C LEU A 72 -5.83 0.95 -16.87
N THR A 73 -5.48 0.04 -15.95
CA THR A 73 -6.48 -0.63 -15.10
C THR A 73 -6.74 0.04 -13.74
N ILE A 74 -5.74 0.72 -13.16
CA ILE A 74 -5.95 1.44 -11.89
C ILE A 74 -6.60 2.79 -12.11
N SER A 75 -6.29 3.54 -13.18
CA SER A 75 -6.90 4.86 -13.40
C SER A 75 -8.44 4.77 -13.52
N THR A 76 -8.93 3.74 -14.22
CA THR A 76 -10.37 3.46 -14.35
C THR A 76 -11.01 2.99 -13.04
N MET A 77 -10.36 2.09 -12.28
CA MET A 77 -10.83 1.65 -10.97
C MET A 77 -10.81 2.76 -9.92
N THR A 78 -9.78 3.62 -9.91
CA THR A 78 -9.67 4.79 -9.03
C THR A 78 -10.76 5.81 -9.35
N LEU A 79 -11.02 6.10 -10.64
CA LEU A 79 -12.12 6.98 -11.06
C LEU A 79 -13.49 6.44 -10.63
N LEU A 80 -13.70 5.11 -10.68
CA LEU A 80 -14.91 4.47 -10.18
C LEU A 80 -15.01 4.55 -8.65
N LEU A 81 -13.95 4.24 -7.92
CA LEU A 81 -13.90 4.33 -6.45
C LEU A 81 -14.12 5.77 -5.96
N SER A 82 -13.59 6.78 -6.66
CA SER A 82 -13.83 8.19 -6.33
C SER A 82 -15.26 8.65 -6.61
N LYS A 83 -15.98 8.00 -7.54
CA LYS A 83 -17.39 8.27 -7.82
C LYS A 83 -18.34 7.61 -6.80
N GLU A 84 -17.98 6.46 -6.24
CA GLU A 84 -18.80 5.73 -5.25
C GLU A 84 -18.68 6.31 -3.82
N LEU A 85 -17.65 7.11 -3.55
CA LEU A 85 -17.45 7.78 -2.25
C LEU A 85 -18.02 9.20 -2.20
N SER A 86 -18.61 9.69 -3.29
CA SER A 86 -19.21 11.04 -3.41
C SER A 86 -20.72 10.96 -3.52
#